data_AF-V9W4F9-F1
#
_entry.id   AF-V9W4F9-F1
#
_cell.length_a   1.000
_cell.length_b   1.000
_cell.length_c   1.000
_cell.angle_alpha   90.00
_cell.angle_beta   90.00
_cell.angle_gamma   90.00
#
_symmetry.space_group_name_H-M   'P 1'
#
loop_
_entity.id
_entity.type
_entity.pdbx_description
1 polymer ?
#
loop_
_entity_poly.entity_id
_entity_poly.type
_entity_poly.pdbx_seq_one_letter_code
_entity_poly.pdbx_strand_id
1 'polypeptide(L)'
;MALGVYLTFWILDFPDLTVDGSFATGGAVAAVMITNGYSPILATLCALLAGSIAGSVTGILHMKGKINTLLAGIISMIALYSINLRIMGR
;
A
#
# COMPACT_ATOMS: atom_id res chain seq x y z
N MET A 1 2.69 3.67 10.68
CA MET A 1 3.69 2.67 10.25
C MET A 1 3.90 1.59 11.31
N ALA A 2 4.48 1.87 12.48
CA ALA A 2 4.76 0.86 13.52
C ALA A 2 3.55 0.01 13.95
N LEU A 3 2.37 0.62 14.07
CA LEU A 3 1.13 -0.08 14.42
C LEU A 3 0.63 -1.05 13.34
N GLY A 4 0.86 -0.73 12.06
CA GLY A 4 0.44 -1.56 10.93
C GLY A 4 1.30 -2.81 10.78
N VAL A 5 2.62 -2.66 10.96
CA VAL A 5 3.57 -3.78 10.95
C VAL A 5 3.34 -4.69 12.16
N TYR A 6 3.03 -4.11 13.33
CA TYR A 6 2.66 -4.89 14.51
C TYR A 6 1.39 -5.73 14.29
N LEU A 7 0.38 -5.16 13.62
CA LEU A 7 -0.87 -5.88 13.33
C LEU A 7 -0.64 -7.10 12.43
N THR A 8 0.23 -6.99 11.43
CA THR A 8 0.57 -8.10 10.54
C THR A 8 1.38 -9.16 11.27
N PHE A 9 2.32 -8.79 12.14
CA PHE A 9 2.96 -9.76 13.03
C PHE A 9 1.97 -10.52 13.92
N TRP A 10 0.92 -9.84 14.41
CA TRP A 10 -0.06 -10.44 15.31
C TRP A 10 -1.03 -11.42 14.63
N ILE A 11 -1.29 -11.22 13.33
CA ILE A 11 -2.30 -11.98 12.57
C ILE A 11 -1.65 -13.02 11.65
N LEU A 12 -0.49 -12.70 11.07
CA LEU A 12 0.18 -13.49 10.06
C LEU A 12 1.39 -14.28 10.61
N ASP A 13 1.83 -14.05 11.86
CA ASP A 13 3.05 -14.64 12.46
C ASP A 13 4.37 -14.30 11.71
N PHE A 14 4.35 -13.35 10.76
CA PHE A 14 5.54 -12.90 10.03
C PHE A 14 5.45 -11.40 9.66
N PRO A 15 6.59 -10.73 9.37
CA PRO A 15 6.61 -9.32 8.97
C PRO A 15 6.08 -9.17 7.54
N ASP A 16 4.90 -8.59 7.40
CA ASP A 16 4.42 -8.16 6.09
C ASP A 16 4.94 -6.77 5.75
N LEU A 17 5.91 -6.71 4.83
CA LEU A 17 6.53 -5.48 4.32
C LEU A 17 5.64 -4.69 3.35
N THR A 18 4.46 -5.21 2.96
CA THR A 18 3.52 -4.48 2.09
C THR A 18 2.80 -3.34 2.77
N VAL A 19 2.79 -3.35 4.09
CA VAL A 19 2.33 -2.23 4.91
C VAL A 19 3.08 -0.96 4.51
N ASP A 20 4.38 -1.04 4.27
CA ASP A 20 5.19 0.13 3.91
C ASP A 20 4.80 0.71 2.54
N GLY A 21 4.58 -0.15 1.54
CA GLY A 21 4.16 0.27 0.20
C GLY A 21 2.72 0.80 0.13
N SER A 22 1.81 0.20 0.91
CA SER A 22 0.37 0.53 0.90
C SER A 22 0.06 1.81 1.66
N PHE A 23 0.77 2.07 2.77
CA PHE A 23 0.70 3.36 3.47
C PHE A 23 1.29 4.49 2.63
N ALA A 24 2.40 4.24 1.93
CA ALA A 24 3.00 5.23 1.05
C ALA A 24 2.08 5.58 -0.13
N THR A 25 1.42 4.60 -0.75
CA THR A 25 0.45 4.84 -1.85
C THR A 25 -0.78 5.64 -1.41
N GLY A 26 -1.34 5.36 -0.24
CA GLY A 26 -2.40 6.20 0.33
C GLY A 26 -1.93 7.65 0.55
N GLY A 27 -0.74 7.82 1.13
CA GLY A 27 -0.14 9.15 1.36
C GLY A 27 0.15 9.92 0.07
N ALA A 28 0.70 9.25 -0.95
CA ALA A 28 1.00 9.86 -2.24
C ALA A 28 -0.27 10.32 -2.97
N VAL A 29 -1.32 9.49 -2.98
CA VAL A 29 -2.61 9.85 -3.58
C VAL A 29 -3.26 11.03 -2.85
N ALA A 30 -3.26 11.02 -1.51
CA ALA A 30 -3.77 12.14 -0.72
C ALA A 30 -2.99 13.43 -0.99
N ALA A 31 -1.66 13.37 -0.97
CA ALA A 31 -0.80 14.52 -1.19
C ALA A 31 -1.02 15.12 -2.58
N VAL A 32 -1.01 14.29 -3.63
CA VAL A 32 -1.22 14.74 -5.01
C VAL A 32 -2.60 15.34 -5.20
N MET A 33 -3.65 14.74 -4.62
CA MET A 33 -5.02 15.25 -4.75
C MET A 33 -5.21 16.58 -4.01
N ILE A 34 -4.61 16.73 -2.81
CA ILE A 34 -4.62 17.98 -2.05
C ILE A 34 -3.82 19.07 -2.79
N THR A 35 -2.64 18.75 -3.33
CA THR A 35 -1.84 19.73 -4.09
C THR A 35 -2.51 20.18 -5.38
N ASN A 36 -3.41 19.35 -5.94
CA ASN A 36 -4.23 19.69 -7.11
C ASN A 36 -5.52 20.47 -6.77
N GLY A 37 -5.74 20.84 -5.51
CA GLY A 37 -6.85 21.72 -5.10
C GLY A 37 -8.18 21.02 -4.81
N TYR A 38 -8.21 19.68 -4.70
CA TYR A 38 -9.40 18.94 -4.30
C TYR A 38 -9.65 19.03 -2.78
N SER A 39 -10.89 18.78 -2.36
CA SER A 39 -11.25 18.83 -0.94
C SER A 39 -10.55 17.71 -0.14
N PRO A 40 -10.08 17.99 1.10
CA PRO A 40 -9.36 17.01 1.92
C PRO A 40 -10.15 15.73 2.19
N ILE A 41 -11.47 15.83 2.23
CA ILE A 41 -12.39 14.71 2.48
C ILE A 41 -12.46 13.79 1.25
N LEU A 42 -12.51 14.35 0.04
CA LEU A 42 -12.46 13.53 -1.18
C LEU A 42 -11.08 12.88 -1.33
N ALA A 43 -10.01 13.63 -1.03
CA ALA A 43 -8.64 13.15 -1.08
C ALA A 43 -8.39 11.96 -0.15
N THR A 44 -8.92 12.03 1.08
CA THR A 44 -8.80 10.93 2.06
C THR A 44 -9.61 9.70 1.65
N LEU A 45 -10.81 9.87 1.09
CA LEU A 45 -11.61 8.77 0.54
C LEU A 45 -10.90 8.05 -0.61
N CYS A 46 -10.34 8.81 -1.56
CA CYS A 46 -9.59 8.25 -2.67
C CYS A 46 -8.27 7.60 -2.21
N ALA A 47 -7.58 8.18 -1.24
CA ALA A 47 -6.37 7.60 -0.64
C ALA A 47 -6.67 6.27 0.06
N LEU A 48 -7.78 6.19 0.79
CA LEU A 48 -8.23 4.96 1.45
C LEU A 48 -8.54 3.87 0.42
N LEU A 49 -9.26 4.20 -0.65
CA LEU A 49 -9.54 3.25 -1.74
C LEU A 49 -8.25 2.80 -2.44
N ALA A 50 -7.34 3.71 -2.75
CA ALA A 50 -6.07 3.37 -3.39
C ALA A 50 -5.20 2.44 -2.52
N GLY A 51 -5.08 2.73 -1.22
CA GLY A 51 -4.35 1.88 -0.28
C GLY A 51 -5.02 0.51 -0.08
N SER A 52 -6.35 0.47 -0.09
CA SER A 52 -7.11 -0.79 0.02
C SER A 52 -6.91 -1.68 -1.20
N ILE A 53 -6.90 -1.10 -2.40
CA ILE A 53 -6.63 -1.82 -3.65
C ILE A 53 -5.19 -2.34 -3.66
N ALA A 54 -4.22 -1.53 -3.23
CA ALA A 54 -2.82 -1.93 -3.11
C ALA A 54 -2.65 -3.17 -2.22
N GLY A 55 -3.23 -3.16 -1.00
CA GLY A 55 -3.17 -4.30 -0.09
C GLY A 55 -3.93 -5.53 -0.61
N SER A 56 -5.05 -5.31 -1.31
CA SER A 56 -5.82 -6.41 -1.92
C SER A 56 -5.03 -7.13 -3.02
N VAL A 57 -4.27 -6.38 -3.83
CA VAL A 57 -3.38 -6.96 -4.87
C VAL A 57 -2.32 -7.85 -4.22
N THR A 58 -1.75 -7.45 -3.09
CA THR A 58 -0.81 -8.28 -2.33
C THR A 58 -1.47 -9.58 -1.84
N GLY A 59 -2.65 -9.48 -1.24
CA GLY A 59 -3.39 -10.64 -0.75
C GLY A 59 -3.74 -11.63 -1.88
N ILE A 60 -4.12 -11.12 -3.05
CA ILE A 60 -4.38 -11.93 -4.24
C ILE A 60 -3.10 -12.61 -4.74
N LEU A 61 -1.96 -11.90 -4.77
CA LEU A 61 -0.67 -12.48 -5.16
C LEU A 61 -0.27 -13.65 -4.27
N HIS A 62 -0.51 -13.54 -2.96
CA HIS A 62 -0.27 -14.66 -2.05
C HIS A 62 -1.25 -15.82 -2.28
N MET A 63 -2.55 -15.53 -2.34
CA MET A 63 -3.60 -16.56 -2.42
C MET A 63 -3.59 -17.32 -3.76
N LYS A 64 -3.33 -16.64 -4.88
CA LYS A 64 -3.29 -17.25 -6.23
C LYS A 64 -1.90 -17.72 -6.66
N GLY A 65 -0.84 -17.07 -6.17
CA GLY A 65 0.53 -17.36 -6.60
C GLY A 65 1.18 -18.56 -5.91
N LYS A 66 0.63 -19.07 -4.79
CA LYS A 66 1.27 -20.08 -3.92
C LYS A 66 2.71 -19.72 -3.52
N ILE A 67 3.03 -18.44 -3.53
CA ILE A 67 4.36 -17.92 -3.22
C ILE A 67 4.44 -17.70 -1.70
N ASN A 68 5.60 -17.99 -1.11
CA ASN A 68 5.88 -17.64 0.28
C ASN A 68 5.54 -16.16 0.52
N THR A 69 4.80 -15.90 1.59
CA THR A 69 4.31 -14.59 2.00
C THR A 69 5.40 -13.52 2.06
N LEU A 70 6.62 -13.92 2.42
CA LEU A 70 7.79 -13.03 2.43
C LEU A 70 8.16 -12.51 1.04
N LEU A 71 8.14 -13.38 0.03
CA LEU A 71 8.48 -13.01 -1.34
C LEU A 71 7.36 -12.20 -2.00
N ALA A 72 6.10 -12.55 -1.73
CA ALA A 72 4.95 -11.75 -2.15
C ALA A 72 5.02 -10.32 -1.56
N GLY A 73 5.44 -10.20 -0.29
CA GLY A 73 5.64 -8.93 0.38
C GLY A 73 6.68 -8.03 -0.30
N ILE A 74 7.88 -8.57 -0.56
CA ILE A 74 8.97 -7.81 -1.21
C ILE A 74 8.60 -7.41 -2.64
N ILE A 75 8.00 -8.30 -3.43
CA ILE A 75 7.58 -8.01 -4.81
C ILE A 75 6.56 -6.87 -4.82
N SER A 76 5.57 -6.93 -3.92
CA SER A 76 4.55 -5.90 -3.82
C SER A 76 5.13 -4.56 -3.34
N MET A 77 6.09 -4.57 -2.41
CA MET A 77 6.76 -3.36 -1.94
C MET A 77 7.50 -2.66 -3.10
N ILE A 78 8.24 -3.41 -3.92
CA ILE A 78 8.95 -2.87 -5.10
C ILE A 78 7.97 -2.36 -6.16
N ALA A 79 6.88 -3.11 -6.42
CA ALA A 79 5.84 -2.68 -7.36
C ALA A 79 5.15 -1.38 -6.91
N LEU A 80 4.77 -1.29 -5.63
CA LEU A 80 4.16 -0.10 -5.03
C LEU A 80 5.11 1.08 -4.98
N TYR A 81 6.43 0.85 -4.86
CA TYR A 81 7.42 1.90 -4.96
C TYR A 81 7.43 2.56 -6.35
N SER A 82 7.41 1.77 -7.42
CA SER A 82 7.26 2.29 -8.80
C SER A 82 5.94 3.04 -9.01
N ILE A 83 4.84 2.53 -8.46
CA ILE A 83 3.52 3.17 -8.58
C ILE A 83 3.52 4.50 -7.82
N ASN A 84 4.11 4.56 -6.63
CA ASN A 84 4.24 5.79 -5.85
C ASN A 84 4.99 6.88 -6.61
N LEU A 85 6.13 6.53 -7.22
CA LEU A 85 6.88 7.46 -8.04
C LEU A 85 6.03 8.01 -9.19
N ARG A 86 5.32 7.12 -9.91
CA ARG A 86 4.42 7.49 -11.00
C ARG A 86 3.29 8.43 -10.54
N ILE A 87 2.70 8.18 -9.37
CA ILE A 87 1.64 9.02 -8.78
C ILE A 87 2.21 10.40 -8.44
N MET A 88 3.42 10.46 -7.90
CA MET A 88 4.13 11.70 -7.55
C MET A 88 4.74 12.44 -8.77
N GLY A 89 4.61 11.90 -9.98
CA GLY A 89 5.11 12.52 -11.21
C GLY A 89 6.63 12.37 -11.44
N ARG A 90 7.26 11.35 -10.84
CA ARG A 90 8.66 10.96 -11.08
C ARG A 90 8.75 9.59 -11.73
#